data_AF-A0AB73APZ5-F1
#
_entry.id   AF-A0AB73APZ5-F1
#
_cell.length_a   1.000
_cell.length_b   1.000
_cell.length_c   1.000
_cell.angle_alpha   90.00
_cell.angle_beta   90.00
_cell.angle_gamma   90.00
#
_symmetry.space_group_name_H-M   'P 1'
#
loop_
_entity.id
_entity.type
_entity.pdbx_description
1 polymer ?
#
loop_
_entity_poly.entity_id
_entity_poly.type
_entity_poly.pdbx_seq_one_letter_code
_entity_poly.pdbx_strand_id
1 'polypeptide(L)'
;MKYYLIVGEASGDLHASHLMAALKEEDPEAEFRFFGGDLMAAVGGTMVKHYKELAYMGFIPVLLHLTTIFANMKRCKEDIVAWSPDVVILVDYPGFNLDIAKFVHAKTKIPVYYYISPKIWAWKEYRIKNIKRDVDELFSILPFEVGFFKGHRYPIHYVGNPTVDEVTAFKASHQESFADFIADSELADKPIIALLAGSRKQEIKDNLPDMIRAASAFPGYQLVLAAAPGISPEYYAKFVKGTELAVIFDRTYRLLQQADVALVTSGTATLETALFRVPQVVCYHTPVGKLVSFLRRHILKVKFISLVNLIAGREVVRELVADTMTVENMRAELERLLFREDYRRKMLDGYEEMARLLGPAGAPRHAAREMVKLLKK
;
A
#
# COMPACT_ATOMS: atom_id res chain seq x y z
N MET A 1 -29.25 -3.06 -3.09
CA MET A 1 -28.76 -4.25 -2.35
C MET A 1 -28.14 -3.80 -1.03
N LYS A 2 -28.01 -4.71 -0.07
CA LYS A 2 -27.42 -4.49 1.26
C LYS A 2 -25.97 -4.96 1.29
N TYR A 3 -25.04 -4.01 1.39
CA TYR A 3 -23.61 -4.25 1.40
C TYR A 3 -23.05 -4.09 2.82
N TYR A 4 -22.42 -5.15 3.33
CA TYR A 4 -21.72 -5.10 4.61
C TYR A 4 -20.21 -5.04 4.42
N LEU A 5 -19.55 -3.95 4.81
CA LEU A 5 -18.11 -3.77 4.59
C LEU A 5 -17.30 -3.81 5.90
N ILE A 6 -16.09 -4.37 5.83
CA ILE A 6 -15.20 -4.45 7.00
C ILE A 6 -13.77 -4.05 6.61
N VAL A 7 -13.29 -2.96 7.22
CA VAL A 7 -11.89 -2.52 7.17
C VAL A 7 -11.31 -2.47 8.58
N GLY A 8 -9.98 -2.55 8.68
CA GLY A 8 -9.26 -2.51 9.97
C GLY A 8 -8.31 -1.33 10.15
N GLU A 9 -8.15 -0.47 9.15
CA GLU A 9 -7.16 0.62 9.17
C GLU A 9 -7.54 1.75 8.20
N ALA A 10 -6.82 2.87 8.27
CA ALA A 10 -7.09 4.07 7.49
C ALA A 10 -6.97 3.85 5.96
N SER A 11 -6.00 3.07 5.50
CA SER A 11 -5.87 2.73 4.07
C SER A 11 -7.06 1.88 3.59
N GLY A 12 -7.52 0.95 4.43
CA GLY A 12 -8.75 0.19 4.17
C GLY A 12 -9.97 1.09 4.06
N ASP A 13 -10.14 2.05 4.97
CA ASP A 13 -11.23 3.05 4.95
C ASP A 13 -11.22 3.87 3.65
N LEU A 14 -10.04 4.33 3.22
CA LEU A 14 -9.87 5.04 1.94
C LEU A 14 -10.33 4.17 0.76
N HIS A 15 -9.76 2.97 0.61
CA HIS A 15 -10.08 2.11 -0.53
C HIS A 15 -11.54 1.62 -0.53
N ALA A 16 -12.09 1.33 0.65
CA ALA A 16 -13.49 0.94 0.80
C ALA A 16 -14.44 2.10 0.53
N SER A 17 -14.09 3.35 0.89
CA SER A 17 -14.91 4.52 0.59
C SER A 17 -15.03 4.74 -0.93
N HIS A 18 -13.93 4.59 -1.68
CA HIS A 18 -13.97 4.66 -3.14
C HIS A 18 -14.80 3.51 -3.74
N LEU A 19 -14.72 2.30 -3.18
CA LEU A 19 -15.55 1.17 -3.59
C LEU A 19 -17.03 1.44 -3.30
N MET A 20 -17.39 1.97 -2.13
CA MET A 20 -18.77 2.33 -1.78
C MET A 20 -19.33 3.40 -2.72
N ALA A 21 -18.55 4.42 -3.05
CA ALA A 21 -18.95 5.43 -4.03
C ALA A 21 -19.23 4.80 -5.41
N ALA A 22 -18.33 3.94 -5.88
CA ALA A 22 -18.51 3.23 -7.14
C ALA A 22 -19.70 2.23 -7.11
N LEU A 23 -19.95 1.59 -5.97
CA LEU A 23 -21.12 0.71 -5.78
C LEU A 23 -22.43 1.51 -5.86
N LYS A 24 -22.47 2.74 -5.32
CA LYS A 24 -23.66 3.61 -5.47
C LYS A 24 -23.93 4.01 -6.92
N GLU A 25 -22.90 4.16 -7.74
CA GLU A 25 -23.05 4.44 -9.17
C GLU A 25 -23.68 3.24 -9.91
N GLU A 26 -23.30 2.01 -9.54
CA GLU A 26 -23.77 0.76 -10.19
C GLU A 26 -25.07 0.20 -9.56
N ASP A 27 -25.36 0.55 -8.30
CA ASP A 27 -26.59 0.25 -7.54
C ASP A 27 -27.06 1.49 -6.76
N PRO A 28 -27.92 2.34 -7.36
CA PRO A 28 -28.40 3.57 -6.71
C PRO A 28 -29.16 3.34 -5.39
N GLU A 29 -29.75 2.16 -5.21
CA GLU A 29 -30.49 1.74 -4.00
C GLU A 29 -29.59 0.96 -3.03
N ALA A 30 -28.27 1.14 -3.12
CA ALA A 30 -27.32 0.50 -2.23
C ALA A 30 -27.46 0.99 -0.78
N GLU A 31 -27.73 0.04 0.13
CA GLU A 31 -27.68 0.26 1.57
C GLU A 31 -26.33 -0.23 2.11
N PHE A 32 -25.67 0.61 2.90
CA PHE A 32 -24.36 0.28 3.49
C PHE A 32 -24.42 0.16 5.01
N ARG A 33 -23.76 -0.89 5.51
CA ARG A 33 -23.46 -1.05 6.93
C ARG A 33 -22.02 -1.51 7.06
N PHE A 34 -21.25 -0.93 7.98
CA PHE A 34 -19.82 -1.20 7.96
C PHE A 34 -19.08 -1.03 9.28
N PHE A 35 -17.96 -1.71 9.37
CA PHE A 35 -16.87 -1.45 10.30
C PHE A 35 -15.83 -0.65 9.51
N GLY A 36 -15.64 0.62 9.83
CA GLY A 36 -14.88 1.55 8.98
C GLY A 36 -14.50 2.85 9.64
N GLY A 37 -14.34 3.91 8.87
CA GLY A 37 -13.90 5.20 9.39
C GLY A 37 -14.64 6.37 8.77
N ASP A 38 -14.03 7.54 8.94
CA ASP A 38 -14.61 8.82 8.57
C ASP A 38 -14.84 8.93 7.04
N LEU A 39 -14.00 8.29 6.21
CA LEU A 39 -14.15 8.34 4.74
C LEU A 39 -15.34 7.49 4.27
N MET A 40 -15.51 6.27 4.79
CA MET A 40 -16.69 5.46 4.51
C MET A 40 -17.97 6.13 5.05
N ALA A 41 -17.90 6.77 6.23
CA ALA A 41 -19.01 7.52 6.80
C ALA A 41 -19.43 8.72 5.91
N ALA A 42 -18.47 9.41 5.28
CA ALA A 42 -18.76 10.49 4.35
C ALA A 42 -19.51 10.03 3.08
N VAL A 43 -19.30 8.78 2.64
CA VAL A 43 -20.09 8.20 1.55
C VAL A 43 -21.53 7.92 2.00
N GLY A 44 -21.72 7.50 3.26
CA GLY A 44 -23.02 7.29 3.90
C GLY A 44 -23.31 5.84 4.29
N GLY A 45 -24.47 5.60 4.89
CA GLY A 45 -24.84 4.31 5.50
C GLY A 45 -24.67 4.31 7.02
N THR A 46 -24.64 3.13 7.63
CA THR A 46 -24.53 2.96 9.09
C THR A 46 -23.15 2.43 9.48
N MET A 47 -22.34 3.27 10.14
CA MET A 47 -21.10 2.83 10.77
C MET A 47 -21.41 2.11 12.10
N VAL A 48 -21.07 0.82 12.17
CA VAL A 48 -21.28 0.00 13.37
C VAL A 48 -20.16 0.20 14.38
N LYS A 49 -18.94 0.38 13.89
CA LYS A 49 -17.74 0.57 14.72
C LYS A 49 -16.66 1.30 13.93
N HIS A 50 -15.96 2.22 14.59
CA HIS A 50 -14.84 2.92 13.97
C HIS A 50 -13.56 2.04 14.01
N TYR A 51 -12.75 2.03 12.94
CA TYR A 51 -11.55 1.19 12.85
C TYR A 51 -10.52 1.51 13.93
N LYS A 52 -10.38 2.77 14.36
CA LYS A 52 -9.57 3.17 15.54
C LYS A 52 -9.92 2.39 16.82
N GLU A 53 -11.14 1.87 16.94
CA GLU A 53 -11.58 1.04 18.08
C GLU A 53 -11.31 -0.47 17.85
N LEU A 54 -10.97 -0.85 16.62
CA LEU A 54 -10.52 -2.19 16.20
C LEU A 54 -8.98 -2.28 16.15
N ALA A 55 -8.35 -1.17 15.77
CA ALA A 55 -6.96 -1.03 15.40
C ALA A 55 -6.12 -0.53 16.57
N TYR A 56 -5.78 -1.43 17.49
CA TYR A 56 -4.62 -1.22 18.35
C TYR A 56 -3.34 -1.54 17.55
N MET A 57 -3.09 -0.81 16.47
CA MET A 57 -1.78 -0.75 15.83
C MET A 57 -1.07 0.53 16.31
N GLY A 58 -0.44 0.40 17.47
CA GLY A 58 0.25 1.44 18.22
C GLY A 58 0.88 0.84 19.49
N PHE A 59 1.57 1.66 20.28
CA PHE A 59 2.48 1.33 21.41
C PHE A 59 1.99 0.36 22.51
N ILE A 60 0.77 -0.17 22.44
CA ILE A 60 0.21 -1.09 23.43
C ILE A 60 0.25 -2.53 22.87
N PRO A 61 0.84 -3.51 23.59
CA PRO A 61 0.86 -4.90 23.15
C PRO A 61 -0.52 -5.40 22.74
N VAL A 62 -0.65 -5.97 21.53
CA VAL A 62 -1.86 -6.61 21.01
C VAL A 62 -2.48 -7.60 22.02
N LEU A 63 -1.64 -8.22 22.86
CA LEU A 63 -2.05 -9.12 23.94
C LEU A 63 -2.95 -8.46 25.00
N LEU A 64 -2.77 -7.16 25.30
CA LEU A 64 -3.57 -6.44 26.29
C LEU A 64 -5.00 -6.10 25.81
N HIS A 65 -5.25 -6.21 24.50
CA HIS A 65 -6.53 -5.88 23.87
C HIS A 65 -7.24 -7.07 23.21
N LEU A 66 -6.80 -8.30 23.49
CA LEU A 66 -7.42 -9.52 22.94
C LEU A 66 -8.91 -9.61 23.29
N THR A 67 -9.29 -9.25 24.52
CA THR A 67 -10.70 -9.25 24.96
C THR A 67 -11.55 -8.31 24.11
N THR A 68 -11.08 -7.10 23.84
CA THR A 68 -11.73 -6.12 22.97
C THR A 68 -11.83 -6.61 21.53
N ILE A 69 -10.76 -7.24 21.00
CA ILE A 69 -10.76 -7.83 19.65
C ILE A 69 -11.83 -8.93 19.56
N PHE A 70 -11.89 -9.85 20.53
CA PHE A 70 -12.90 -10.91 20.56
C PHE A 70 -14.32 -10.37 20.74
N ALA A 71 -14.51 -9.33 21.56
CA ALA A 71 -15.80 -8.66 21.73
C ALA A 71 -16.26 -7.99 20.42
N ASN A 72 -15.38 -7.25 19.75
CA ASN A 72 -15.67 -6.64 18.46
C ASN A 72 -15.95 -7.69 17.37
N MET A 73 -15.20 -8.79 17.36
CA MET A 73 -15.43 -9.93 16.48
C MET A 73 -16.81 -10.55 16.71
N LYS A 74 -17.19 -10.79 17.97
CA LYS A 74 -18.51 -11.29 18.33
C LYS A 74 -19.62 -10.34 17.88
N ARG A 75 -19.46 -9.05 18.18
CA ARG A 75 -20.41 -8.01 17.78
C ARG A 75 -20.59 -7.95 16.27
N CYS A 76 -19.50 -8.00 15.51
CA CYS A 76 -19.53 -7.99 14.05
C CYS A 76 -20.32 -9.20 13.50
N LYS A 77 -20.07 -10.39 14.03
CA LYS A 77 -20.78 -11.62 13.65
C LYS A 77 -22.29 -11.54 13.92
N GLU A 78 -22.67 -11.07 15.11
CA GLU A 78 -24.07 -10.88 15.49
C GLU A 78 -24.75 -9.84 14.59
N ASP A 79 -24.05 -8.76 14.28
CA ASP A 79 -24.58 -7.66 13.48
C ASP A 79 -24.78 -8.04 12.02
N ILE A 80 -23.85 -8.79 11.42
CA ILE A 80 -24.00 -9.36 10.07
C ILE A 80 -25.24 -10.25 10.00
N VAL A 81 -25.41 -11.16 10.96
CA VAL A 81 -26.56 -12.09 10.97
C VAL A 81 -27.87 -11.33 11.20
N ALA A 82 -27.89 -10.35 12.10
CA ALA A 82 -29.10 -9.58 12.40
C ALA A 82 -29.52 -8.66 11.24
N TRP A 83 -28.56 -8.04 10.55
CA TRP A 83 -28.85 -7.14 9.44
C TRP A 83 -29.12 -7.88 8.12
N SER A 84 -28.62 -9.12 7.99
CA SER A 84 -28.76 -10.03 6.85
C SER A 84 -28.46 -9.36 5.50
N PRO A 85 -27.19 -8.94 5.27
CA PRO A 85 -26.79 -8.34 3.99
C PRO A 85 -26.91 -9.29 2.81
N ASP A 86 -26.98 -8.73 1.61
CA ASP A 86 -26.85 -9.47 0.35
C ASP A 86 -25.40 -9.92 0.12
N VAL A 87 -24.42 -9.21 0.67
CA VAL A 87 -22.99 -9.54 0.57
C VAL A 87 -22.18 -8.99 1.75
N VAL A 88 -21.16 -9.75 2.18
CA VAL A 88 -20.10 -9.25 3.07
C VAL A 88 -18.84 -9.01 2.24
N ILE A 89 -18.37 -7.76 2.20
CA ILE A 89 -17.15 -7.34 1.52
C ILE A 89 -16.05 -7.09 2.55
N LEU A 90 -15.03 -7.94 2.50
CA LEU A 90 -13.86 -7.88 3.34
C LEU A 90 -12.76 -7.10 2.63
N VAL A 91 -12.26 -6.02 3.23
CA VAL A 91 -11.26 -5.16 2.59
C VAL A 91 -9.94 -5.25 3.34
N ASP A 92 -8.93 -5.87 2.72
CA ASP A 92 -7.63 -6.18 3.34
C ASP A 92 -7.79 -6.80 4.74
N TYR A 93 -6.95 -6.44 5.72
CA TYR A 93 -7.05 -6.77 7.14
C TYR A 93 -7.27 -8.28 7.45
N PRO A 94 -6.44 -9.20 6.92
CA PRO A 94 -6.65 -10.64 6.98
C PRO A 94 -6.59 -11.27 8.37
N GLY A 95 -6.14 -10.54 9.39
CA GLY A 95 -6.16 -11.00 10.78
C GLY A 95 -7.58 -11.18 11.30
N PHE A 96 -8.46 -10.22 11.01
CA PHE A 96 -9.86 -10.23 11.45
C PHE A 96 -10.78 -10.77 10.35
N ASN A 97 -10.58 -10.32 9.11
CA ASN A 97 -11.49 -10.58 8.02
C ASN A 97 -11.59 -12.07 7.64
N LEU A 98 -10.51 -12.84 7.75
CA LEU A 98 -10.56 -14.28 7.47
C LEU A 98 -11.36 -15.09 8.51
N ASP A 99 -11.40 -14.63 9.76
CA ASP A 99 -12.25 -15.25 10.80
C ASP A 99 -13.73 -14.90 10.63
N ILE A 100 -14.02 -13.70 10.10
CA ILE A 100 -15.37 -13.33 9.66
C ILE A 100 -15.78 -14.18 8.46
N ALA A 101 -14.95 -14.28 7.41
CA ALA A 101 -15.21 -15.11 6.23
C ALA A 101 -15.61 -16.54 6.62
N LYS A 102 -14.77 -17.18 7.47
CA LYS A 102 -15.03 -18.52 7.99
C LYS A 102 -16.35 -18.62 8.75
N PHE A 103 -16.70 -17.62 9.54
CA PHE A 103 -17.96 -17.61 10.29
C PHE A 103 -19.16 -17.46 9.36
N VAL A 104 -19.14 -16.49 8.44
CA VAL A 104 -20.24 -16.20 7.50
C VAL A 104 -20.50 -17.42 6.64
N HIS A 105 -19.45 -18.03 6.07
CA HIS A 105 -19.53 -19.25 5.29
C HIS A 105 -20.11 -20.43 6.11
N ALA A 106 -19.72 -20.59 7.37
CA ALA A 106 -20.16 -21.72 8.19
C ALA A 106 -21.57 -21.57 8.78
N LYS A 107 -22.11 -20.35 8.88
CA LYS A 107 -23.34 -20.05 9.63
C LYS A 107 -24.44 -19.41 8.81
N THR A 108 -24.16 -18.96 7.60
CA THR A 108 -25.10 -18.24 6.76
C THR A 108 -25.01 -18.72 5.31
N LYS A 109 -25.85 -18.16 4.43
CA LYS A 109 -25.75 -18.33 2.98
C LYS A 109 -25.30 -17.04 2.28
N ILE A 110 -24.82 -16.07 3.05
CA ILE A 110 -24.43 -14.77 2.54
C ILE A 110 -23.09 -14.93 1.82
N PRO A 111 -22.96 -14.49 0.55
CA PRO A 111 -21.69 -14.53 -0.16
C PRO A 111 -20.66 -13.59 0.51
N VAL A 112 -19.42 -14.07 0.55
CA VAL A 112 -18.26 -13.36 1.08
C VAL A 112 -17.35 -12.97 -0.07
N TYR A 113 -17.26 -11.67 -0.32
CA TYR A 113 -16.33 -11.09 -1.29
C TYR A 113 -15.12 -10.51 -0.56
N TYR A 114 -13.94 -10.69 -1.13
CA TYR A 114 -12.71 -10.19 -0.54
C TYR A 114 -12.02 -9.25 -1.52
N TYR A 115 -11.95 -7.96 -1.15
CA TYR A 115 -11.31 -6.91 -1.92
C TYR A 115 -9.93 -6.60 -1.35
N ILE A 116 -8.94 -6.44 -2.24
CA ILE A 116 -7.53 -6.32 -1.89
C ILE A 116 -7.07 -7.61 -1.21
N SER A 117 -6.68 -8.57 -2.06
CA SER A 117 -6.23 -9.90 -1.63
C SER A 117 -5.14 -9.81 -0.55
N PRO A 118 -5.22 -10.62 0.50
CA PRO A 118 -4.10 -10.74 1.43
C PRO A 118 -2.87 -11.24 0.66
N LYS A 119 -1.69 -10.67 0.94
CA LYS A 119 -0.41 -11.00 0.30
C LYS A 119 0.12 -12.39 0.68
N ILE A 120 -0.70 -13.44 0.57
CA ILE A 120 -0.41 -14.82 1.01
C ILE A 120 0.69 -15.48 0.18
N TRP A 121 0.90 -15.04 -1.07
CA TRP A 121 2.00 -15.47 -1.93
C TRP A 121 3.37 -15.17 -1.32
N ALA A 122 3.47 -14.19 -0.42
CA ALA A 122 4.73 -13.81 0.18
C ALA A 122 5.16 -14.73 1.33
N TRP A 123 4.23 -15.34 2.09
CA TRP A 123 4.60 -16.07 3.33
C TRP A 123 3.56 -17.08 3.89
N LYS A 124 2.38 -17.28 3.28
CA LYS A 124 1.25 -18.01 3.91
C LYS A 124 0.44 -18.89 2.93
N GLU A 125 1.09 -19.55 1.97
CA GLU A 125 0.42 -20.43 0.98
C GLU A 125 -0.53 -21.47 1.61
N TYR A 126 -0.23 -21.98 2.81
CA TYR A 126 -1.13 -22.93 3.50
C TYR A 126 -2.53 -22.36 3.79
N ARG A 127 -2.67 -21.02 3.89
CA ARG A 127 -3.97 -20.36 4.10
C ARG A 127 -4.83 -20.31 2.84
N ILE A 128 -4.29 -20.60 1.65
CA ILE A 128 -5.05 -20.64 0.40
C ILE A 128 -6.23 -21.60 0.51
N LYS A 129 -6.04 -22.75 1.17
CA LYS A 129 -7.12 -23.73 1.38
C LYS A 129 -8.30 -23.14 2.17
N ASN A 130 -8.01 -22.30 3.17
CA ASN A 130 -9.06 -21.65 3.96
C ASN A 130 -9.73 -20.53 3.16
N ILE A 131 -8.95 -19.70 2.46
CA ILE A 131 -9.49 -18.63 1.62
C ILE A 131 -10.43 -19.22 0.55
N LYS A 132 -9.98 -20.25 -0.17
CA LYS A 132 -10.79 -20.92 -1.18
C LYS A 132 -12.09 -21.54 -0.63
N ARG A 133 -12.10 -21.95 0.64
CA ARG A 133 -13.29 -22.48 1.30
C ARG A 133 -14.22 -21.35 1.75
N ASP A 134 -13.67 -20.31 2.35
CA ASP A 134 -14.40 -19.31 3.14
C ASP A 134 -14.74 -18.03 2.35
N VAL A 135 -14.14 -17.82 1.18
CA VAL A 135 -14.32 -16.63 0.32
C VAL A 135 -14.85 -17.07 -1.04
N ASP A 136 -16.02 -16.56 -1.40
CA ASP A 136 -16.69 -16.92 -2.65
C ASP A 136 -16.01 -16.26 -3.86
N GLU A 137 -15.70 -14.96 -3.76
CA GLU A 137 -15.06 -14.19 -4.84
C GLU A 137 -13.94 -13.31 -4.31
N LEU A 138 -12.79 -13.31 -5.00
CA LEU A 138 -11.58 -12.57 -4.61
C LEU A 138 -11.23 -11.53 -5.68
N PHE A 139 -11.07 -10.28 -5.26
CA PHE A 139 -10.77 -9.13 -6.10
C PHE A 139 -9.36 -8.60 -5.79
N SER A 140 -8.43 -8.84 -6.71
CA SER A 140 -7.02 -8.51 -6.59
C SER A 140 -6.68 -7.16 -7.24
N ILE A 141 -5.73 -6.47 -6.61
CA ILE A 141 -5.15 -5.21 -7.10
C ILE A 141 -3.72 -5.39 -7.65
N LEU A 142 -3.24 -6.62 -7.74
CA LEU A 142 -1.91 -6.95 -8.27
C LEU A 142 -2.04 -7.96 -9.43
N PRO A 143 -1.61 -7.61 -10.65
CA PRO A 143 -1.92 -8.41 -11.84
C PRO A 143 -1.33 -9.83 -11.80
N PHE A 144 -0.17 -10.01 -11.18
CA PHE A 144 0.48 -11.32 -11.06
C PHE A 144 -0.26 -12.30 -10.13
N GLU A 145 -1.11 -11.80 -9.22
CA GLU A 145 -1.88 -12.66 -8.32
C GLU A 145 -2.87 -13.54 -9.09
N VAL A 146 -3.35 -13.09 -10.25
CA VAL A 146 -4.25 -13.89 -11.12
C VAL A 146 -3.58 -15.21 -11.51
N GLY A 147 -2.32 -15.16 -11.96
CA GLY A 147 -1.56 -16.35 -12.33
C GLY A 147 -1.30 -17.26 -11.13
N PHE A 148 -0.95 -16.66 -9.99
CA PHE A 148 -0.71 -17.39 -8.74
C PHE A 148 -1.95 -18.18 -8.29
N PHE A 149 -3.10 -17.53 -8.16
CA PHE A 149 -4.32 -18.17 -7.68
C PHE A 149 -4.93 -19.15 -8.71
N LYS A 150 -4.78 -18.88 -10.01
CA LYS A 150 -5.13 -19.85 -11.07
C LYS A 150 -4.37 -21.17 -10.90
N GLY A 151 -3.09 -21.14 -10.53
CA GLY A 151 -2.31 -22.33 -10.21
C GLY A 151 -2.88 -23.17 -9.06
N HIS A 152 -3.62 -22.53 -8.14
CA HIS A 152 -4.32 -23.18 -7.02
C HIS A 152 -5.78 -23.55 -7.35
N ARG A 153 -6.19 -23.48 -8.62
CA ARG A 153 -7.57 -23.73 -9.08
C ARG A 153 -8.59 -22.85 -8.35
N TYR A 154 -8.25 -21.59 -8.13
CA TYR A 154 -9.14 -20.58 -7.54
C TYR A 154 -9.04 -19.33 -8.41
N PRO A 155 -9.85 -19.19 -9.47
CA PRO A 155 -9.81 -18.00 -10.31
C PRO A 155 -10.23 -16.78 -9.50
N ILE A 156 -9.62 -15.63 -9.79
CA ILE A 156 -9.85 -14.36 -9.09
C ILE A 156 -10.06 -13.25 -10.12
N HIS A 157 -10.61 -12.13 -9.68
CA HIS A 157 -10.83 -10.95 -10.51
C HIS A 157 -9.71 -9.95 -10.30
N TYR A 158 -8.97 -9.60 -11.37
CA TYR A 158 -8.11 -8.43 -11.32
C TYR A 158 -8.91 -7.19 -11.66
N VAL A 159 -8.92 -6.21 -10.77
CA VAL A 159 -9.76 -5.01 -10.92
C VAL A 159 -8.97 -3.75 -11.27
N GLY A 160 -7.63 -3.83 -11.28
CA GLY A 160 -6.76 -2.65 -11.35
C GLY A 160 -6.18 -2.30 -9.98
N ASN A 161 -5.31 -1.29 -9.92
CA ASN A 161 -4.65 -0.91 -8.68
C ASN A 161 -5.05 0.51 -8.22
N PRO A 162 -5.60 0.68 -7.01
CA PRO A 162 -6.04 1.98 -6.49
C PRO A 162 -4.96 3.07 -6.49
N THR A 163 -3.67 2.71 -6.40
CA THR A 163 -2.58 3.69 -6.49
C THR A 163 -2.54 4.37 -7.86
N VAL A 164 -2.96 3.68 -8.93
CA VAL A 164 -3.08 4.30 -10.27
C VAL A 164 -4.19 5.35 -10.26
N ASP A 165 -5.32 5.06 -9.61
CA ASP A 165 -6.42 6.03 -9.44
C ASP A 165 -5.95 7.28 -8.69
N GLU A 166 -5.28 7.08 -7.54
CA GLU A 166 -4.79 8.15 -6.66
C GLU A 166 -3.77 9.06 -7.38
N VAL A 167 -2.77 8.47 -8.03
CA VAL A 167 -1.75 9.24 -8.77
C VAL A 167 -2.36 9.94 -9.98
N THR A 168 -3.29 9.31 -10.70
CA THR A 168 -3.95 9.93 -11.86
C THR A 168 -4.78 11.13 -11.44
N ALA A 169 -5.60 10.99 -10.39
CA ALA A 169 -6.42 12.08 -9.86
C ALA A 169 -5.56 13.23 -9.32
N PHE A 170 -4.45 12.92 -8.65
CA PHE A 170 -3.52 13.91 -8.15
C PHE A 170 -2.88 14.71 -9.30
N LYS A 171 -2.31 14.04 -10.31
CA LYS A 171 -1.68 14.70 -11.46
C LYS A 171 -2.67 15.55 -12.27
N ALA A 172 -3.94 15.16 -12.32
CA ALA A 172 -4.98 15.94 -12.98
C ALA A 172 -5.35 17.24 -12.24
N SER A 173 -5.24 17.23 -10.90
CA SER A 173 -5.60 18.37 -10.05
C SER A 173 -4.42 19.25 -9.63
N HIS A 174 -3.18 18.78 -9.75
CA HIS A 174 -1.98 19.45 -9.27
C HIS A 174 -0.98 19.68 -10.42
N GLN A 175 -1.24 20.73 -11.21
CA GLN A 175 -0.34 21.21 -12.26
C GLN A 175 0.56 22.34 -11.76
N GLU A 176 1.24 22.12 -10.64
CA GLU A 176 2.15 23.12 -10.07
C GLU A 176 3.52 23.13 -10.79
N SER A 177 4.13 24.31 -10.90
CA SER A 177 5.50 24.42 -11.40
C SER A 177 6.52 24.09 -10.30
N PHE A 178 7.75 23.76 -10.70
CA PHE A 178 8.85 23.55 -9.75
C PHE A 178 9.10 24.79 -8.87
N ALA A 179 9.05 25.98 -9.47
CA ALA A 179 9.24 27.25 -8.77
C ALA A 179 8.16 27.49 -7.69
N ASP A 180 6.90 27.18 -7.99
CA ASP A 180 5.81 27.30 -7.01
C ASP A 180 5.98 26.30 -5.87
N PHE A 181 6.37 25.06 -6.19
CA PHE A 181 6.59 24.02 -5.20
C PHE A 181 7.71 24.37 -4.22
N ILE A 182 8.86 24.84 -4.72
CA ILE A 182 9.99 25.21 -3.85
C ILE A 182 9.68 26.45 -3.02
N ALA A 183 8.94 27.42 -3.56
CA ALA A 183 8.54 28.61 -2.81
C ALA A 183 7.57 28.26 -1.67
N ASP A 184 6.54 27.47 -1.96
CA ASP A 184 5.53 27.04 -0.96
C ASP A 184 6.05 26.01 0.05
N SER A 185 7.17 25.34 -0.26
CA SER A 185 7.81 24.36 0.63
C SER A 185 9.08 24.88 1.29
N GLU A 186 9.42 26.17 1.09
CA GLU A 186 10.65 26.81 1.61
C GLU A 186 11.94 26.05 1.23
N LEU A 187 11.98 25.52 0.01
CA LEU A 187 13.10 24.75 -0.53
C LEU A 187 14.04 25.61 -1.37
N ALA A 188 15.27 25.14 -1.55
CA ALA A 188 16.24 25.81 -2.40
C ALA A 188 15.88 25.63 -3.89
N ASP A 189 16.41 26.49 -4.76
CA ASP A 189 16.34 26.28 -6.21
C ASP A 189 17.46 25.32 -6.66
N LYS A 190 17.28 24.03 -6.33
CA LYS A 190 18.20 22.93 -6.63
C LYS A 190 17.43 21.66 -7.03
N PRO A 191 17.98 20.79 -7.89
CA PRO A 191 17.37 19.49 -8.18
C PRO A 191 17.25 18.63 -6.90
N ILE A 192 16.26 17.73 -6.86
CA ILE A 192 15.81 17.11 -5.62
C ILE A 192 16.14 15.61 -5.60
N ILE A 193 16.78 15.16 -4.50
CA ILE A 193 16.81 13.76 -4.10
C ILE A 193 15.77 13.54 -3.01
N ALA A 194 14.71 12.79 -3.31
CA ALA A 194 13.64 12.50 -2.38
C ALA A 194 13.98 11.30 -1.47
N LEU A 195 13.71 11.43 -0.17
CA LEU A 195 13.85 10.35 0.81
C LEU A 195 12.47 9.91 1.31
N LEU A 196 12.13 8.64 1.14
CA LEU A 196 10.89 8.02 1.62
C LEU A 196 11.23 6.88 2.59
N ALA A 197 11.53 7.26 3.84
CA ALA A 197 12.14 6.38 4.86
C ALA A 197 11.16 5.43 5.57
N GLY A 198 9.95 5.26 5.04
CA GLY A 198 8.95 4.32 5.56
C GLY A 198 7.92 4.98 6.46
N SER A 199 6.83 4.26 6.72
CA SER A 199 5.69 4.77 7.50
C SER A 199 5.77 4.44 8.98
N ARG A 200 6.69 3.54 9.37
CA ARG A 200 6.85 3.09 10.75
C ARG A 200 8.09 3.69 11.38
N LYS A 201 7.99 4.06 12.67
CA LYS A 201 9.13 4.58 13.45
C LYS A 201 10.38 3.70 13.32
N GLN A 202 10.24 2.38 13.39
CA GLN A 202 11.37 1.46 13.26
C GLN A 202 11.99 1.50 11.86
N GLU A 203 11.19 1.55 10.79
CA GLU A 203 11.70 1.72 9.42
C GLU A 203 12.45 3.04 9.28
N ILE A 204 11.90 4.15 9.79
CA ILE A 204 12.55 5.46 9.75
C ILE A 204 13.89 5.41 10.50
N LYS A 205 13.90 4.87 11.72
CA LYS A 205 15.11 4.74 12.54
C LYS A 205 16.21 3.96 11.84
N ASP A 206 15.85 2.87 11.15
CA ASP A 206 16.81 1.94 10.58
C ASP A 206 17.28 2.34 9.17
N ASN A 207 16.45 3.05 8.40
CA ASN A 207 16.75 3.39 7.01
C ASN A 207 17.23 4.85 6.84
N LEU A 208 16.59 5.82 7.51
CA LEU A 208 16.79 7.24 7.25
C LEU A 208 18.25 7.71 7.45
N PRO A 209 18.97 7.31 8.52
CA PRO A 209 20.36 7.76 8.71
C PRO A 209 21.27 7.39 7.54
N ASP A 210 21.13 6.17 7.01
CA ASP A 210 21.99 5.67 5.94
C ASP A 210 21.60 6.27 4.60
N MET A 211 20.31 6.52 4.38
CA MET A 211 19.81 7.27 3.22
C MET A 211 20.39 8.68 3.18
N ILE A 212 20.38 9.41 4.32
CA ILE A 212 20.99 10.74 4.43
C ILE A 212 22.48 10.65 4.09
N ARG A 213 23.23 9.75 4.75
CA ARG A 213 24.68 9.59 4.52
C ARG A 213 25.04 9.26 3.05
N ALA A 214 24.19 8.48 2.37
CA ALA A 214 24.40 8.16 0.96
C ALA A 214 24.13 9.37 0.06
N ALA A 215 23.00 10.05 0.28
CA ALA A 215 22.54 11.15 -0.55
C ALA A 215 23.31 12.47 -0.34
N SER A 216 23.87 12.70 0.87
CA SER A 216 24.71 13.89 1.14
C SER A 216 26.01 13.93 0.33
N ALA A 217 26.36 12.87 -0.41
CA ALA A 217 27.50 12.87 -1.33
C ALA A 217 27.26 13.66 -2.63
N PHE A 218 26.05 14.19 -2.85
CA PHE A 218 25.66 14.88 -4.08
C PHE A 218 25.29 16.36 -3.79
N PRO A 219 26.27 17.26 -3.54
CA PRO A 219 26.02 18.64 -3.08
C PRO A 219 25.32 19.55 -4.11
N GLY A 220 25.27 19.13 -5.38
CA GLY A 220 24.48 19.78 -6.43
C GLY A 220 22.97 19.58 -6.28
N TYR A 221 22.54 18.69 -5.39
CA TYR A 221 21.14 18.37 -5.12
C TYR A 221 20.78 18.79 -3.70
N GLN A 222 19.51 19.12 -3.48
CA GLN A 222 18.94 19.24 -2.14
C GLN A 222 18.26 17.93 -1.74
N LEU A 223 18.31 17.62 -0.44
CA LEU A 223 17.67 16.44 0.11
C LEU A 223 16.33 16.83 0.71
N VAL A 224 15.26 16.11 0.34
CA VAL A 224 13.92 16.37 0.87
C VAL A 224 13.31 15.06 1.35
N LEU A 225 12.96 14.99 2.64
CA LEU A 225 12.27 13.87 3.26
C LEU A 225 10.76 14.10 3.22
N ALA A 226 10.03 13.14 2.63
CA ALA A 226 8.60 13.04 2.81
C ALA A 226 8.29 12.38 4.17
N ALA A 227 7.80 13.18 5.11
CA ALA A 227 7.39 12.68 6.41
C ALA A 227 6.12 11.84 6.30
N ALA A 228 6.16 10.62 6.84
CA ALA A 228 5.00 9.75 6.90
C ALA A 228 3.87 10.30 7.78
N PRO A 229 2.60 10.14 7.39
CA PRO A 229 1.45 10.55 8.18
C PRO A 229 1.45 9.92 9.58
N GLY A 230 1.09 10.71 10.60
CA GLY A 230 1.02 10.24 11.99
C GLY A 230 2.37 10.10 12.72
N ILE A 231 3.49 10.42 12.06
CA ILE A 231 4.79 10.53 12.72
C ILE A 231 5.07 11.99 13.05
N SER A 232 5.31 12.27 14.34
CA SER A 232 5.46 13.65 14.80
C SER A 232 6.78 14.29 14.35
N PRO A 233 6.82 15.61 14.12
CA PRO A 233 8.05 16.32 13.76
C PRO A 233 9.21 16.10 14.74
N GLU A 234 8.93 15.96 16.04
CA GLU A 234 9.93 15.73 17.08
C GLU A 234 10.62 14.37 16.92
N TYR A 235 9.97 13.40 16.28
CA TYR A 235 10.59 12.13 15.96
C TYR A 235 11.65 12.29 14.89
N TYR A 236 11.36 13.04 13.82
CA TYR A 236 12.30 13.32 12.73
C TYR A 236 13.46 14.23 13.16
N ALA A 237 13.23 15.15 14.08
CA ALA A 237 14.26 16.05 14.61
C ALA A 237 15.51 15.32 15.13
N LYS A 238 15.36 14.05 15.57
CA LYS A 238 16.46 13.19 16.03
C LYS A 238 17.43 12.77 14.94
N PHE A 239 16.98 12.77 13.68
CA PHE A 239 17.74 12.33 12.52
C PHE A 239 18.19 13.50 11.63
N VAL A 240 17.44 14.60 11.67
CA VAL A 240 17.64 15.77 10.79
C VAL A 240 18.62 16.78 11.39
N LYS A 241 18.76 16.82 12.72
CA LYS A 241 19.62 17.80 13.42
C LYS A 241 21.07 17.70 12.92
N GLY A 242 21.57 18.80 12.36
CA GLY A 242 22.94 18.89 11.81
C GLY A 242 23.09 18.38 10.37
N THR A 243 21.98 18.20 9.66
CA THR A 243 21.94 17.82 8.24
C THR A 243 21.26 18.92 7.41
N GLU A 244 21.56 19.01 6.12
CA GLU A 244 20.87 19.90 5.17
C GLU A 244 19.54 19.32 4.65
N LEU A 245 18.96 18.34 5.36
CA LEU A 245 17.74 17.65 4.95
C LEU A 245 16.51 18.52 5.26
N ALA A 246 15.76 18.90 4.24
CA ALA A 246 14.43 19.48 4.39
C ALA A 246 13.42 18.36 4.71
N VAL A 247 12.42 18.67 5.54
CA VAL A 247 11.35 17.72 5.87
C VAL A 247 10.01 18.36 5.54
N ILE A 248 9.23 17.70 4.70
CA ILE A 248 7.89 18.15 4.33
C ILE A 248 6.84 17.15 4.83
N PHE A 249 5.70 17.67 5.27
CA PHE A 249 4.57 16.88 5.77
C PHE A 249 3.41 16.97 4.79
N ASP A 250 2.69 15.86 4.62
CA ASP A 250 1.46 15.77 3.82
C ASP A 250 1.62 16.23 2.36
N ARG A 251 2.84 16.17 1.82
CA ARG A 251 3.23 16.69 0.49
C ARG A 251 4.02 15.67 -0.34
N THR A 252 3.90 14.38 -0.03
CA THR A 252 4.68 13.31 -0.69
C THR A 252 4.50 13.29 -2.21
N TYR A 253 3.28 13.41 -2.72
CA TYR A 253 3.03 13.38 -4.17
C TYR A 253 3.53 14.64 -4.88
N ARG A 254 3.41 15.81 -4.23
CA ARG A 254 4.02 17.06 -4.71
C ARG A 254 5.53 16.91 -4.84
N LEU A 255 6.19 16.36 -3.82
CA LEU A 255 7.62 16.05 -3.88
C LEU A 255 7.98 15.08 -4.99
N LEU A 256 7.27 13.95 -5.09
CA LEU A 256 7.55 12.95 -6.13
C LEU A 256 7.33 13.52 -7.54
N GLN A 257 6.37 14.41 -7.74
CA GLN A 257 6.18 15.07 -9.03
C GLN A 257 7.39 15.94 -9.45
N GLN A 258 8.19 16.40 -8.49
CA GLN A 258 9.30 17.33 -8.69
C GLN A 258 10.69 16.70 -8.48
N ALA A 259 10.76 15.43 -8.03
CA ALA A 259 12.01 14.78 -7.67
C ALA A 259 12.75 14.18 -8.88
N ASP A 260 14.08 14.32 -8.90
CA ASP A 260 14.93 13.75 -9.96
C ASP A 260 15.23 12.26 -9.73
N VAL A 261 15.35 11.86 -8.46
CA VAL A 261 15.61 10.49 -8.02
C VAL A 261 15.13 10.32 -6.58
N ALA A 262 14.84 9.08 -6.16
CA ALA A 262 14.42 8.79 -4.80
C ALA A 262 15.14 7.59 -4.15
N LEU A 263 15.40 7.68 -2.85
CA LEU A 263 15.65 6.52 -1.99
C LEU A 263 14.34 6.15 -1.29
N VAL A 264 13.84 4.95 -1.54
CA VAL A 264 12.48 4.57 -1.17
C VAL A 264 12.48 3.27 -0.39
N THR A 265 11.80 3.25 0.76
CA THR A 265 11.59 2.00 1.48
C THR A 265 10.59 1.08 0.76
N SER A 266 10.76 -0.23 0.91
CA SER A 266 9.88 -1.22 0.26
C SER A 266 8.42 -1.07 0.70
N GLY A 267 7.50 -0.95 -0.26
CA GLY A 267 6.07 -0.82 0.00
C GLY A 267 5.33 -0.16 -1.16
N THR A 268 4.14 0.38 -0.89
CA THR A 268 3.33 1.14 -1.87
C THR A 268 4.09 2.36 -2.40
N ALA A 269 4.92 2.99 -1.55
CA ALA A 269 5.80 4.09 -1.94
C ALA A 269 6.66 3.79 -3.18
N THR A 270 7.10 2.54 -3.36
CA THR A 270 7.87 2.16 -4.56
C THR A 270 7.04 2.28 -5.84
N LEU A 271 5.77 1.90 -5.75
CA LEU A 271 4.84 1.97 -6.86
C LEU A 271 4.41 3.42 -7.15
N GLU A 272 4.09 4.19 -6.12
CA GLU A 272 3.77 5.62 -6.23
C GLU A 272 4.92 6.37 -6.93
N THR A 273 6.15 6.18 -6.45
CA THR A 273 7.37 6.79 -7.02
C THR A 273 7.53 6.44 -8.50
N ALA A 274 7.29 5.18 -8.88
CA ALA A 274 7.38 4.74 -10.28
C ALA A 274 6.28 5.34 -11.16
N LEU A 275 5.05 5.51 -10.64
CA LEU A 275 3.93 6.13 -11.37
C LEU A 275 4.13 7.64 -11.57
N PHE A 276 4.90 8.30 -10.69
CA PHE A 276 5.41 9.66 -10.91
C PHE A 276 6.60 9.71 -11.87
N ARG A 277 7.09 8.56 -12.36
CA ARG A 277 8.27 8.42 -13.22
C ARG A 277 9.56 8.92 -12.57
N VAL A 278 9.67 8.82 -11.25
CA VAL A 278 10.89 9.15 -10.51
C VAL A 278 11.76 7.89 -10.42
N PRO A 279 12.98 7.89 -10.99
CA PRO A 279 13.91 6.79 -10.80
C PRO A 279 14.23 6.59 -9.31
N GLN A 280 14.36 5.34 -8.89
CA GLN A 280 14.44 5.04 -7.47
C GLN A 280 15.40 3.90 -7.14
N VAL A 281 15.91 3.94 -5.91
CA VAL A 281 16.58 2.80 -5.26
C VAL A 281 15.70 2.33 -4.12
N VAL A 282 15.38 1.04 -4.10
CA VAL A 282 14.59 0.44 -3.04
C VAL A 282 15.52 0.01 -1.91
N CYS A 283 15.31 0.56 -0.72
CA CYS A 283 16.14 0.32 0.46
C CYS A 283 15.31 -0.33 1.55
N TYR A 284 15.75 -1.46 2.10
CA TYR A 284 15.05 -2.06 3.24
C TYR A 284 16.01 -2.69 4.23
N HIS A 285 16.16 -2.03 5.37
CA HIS A 285 16.88 -2.55 6.51
C HIS A 285 16.08 -3.70 7.14
N THR A 286 16.76 -4.78 7.49
CA THR A 286 16.17 -5.82 8.33
C THR A 286 17.12 -6.13 9.47
N PRO A 287 16.65 -6.10 10.74
CA PRO A 287 17.46 -6.52 11.87
C PRO A 287 18.03 -7.92 11.61
N VAL A 288 19.32 -8.10 11.90
CA VAL A 288 20.05 -9.36 11.64
C VAL A 288 20.17 -9.71 10.14
N GLY A 289 20.48 -8.72 9.30
CA GLY A 289 20.53 -8.83 7.85
C GLY A 289 21.27 -10.04 7.27
N LYS A 290 22.37 -10.50 7.89
CA LYS A 290 23.08 -11.72 7.45
C LYS A 290 22.28 -13.01 7.69
N LEU A 291 21.61 -13.12 8.84
CA LEU A 291 20.76 -14.26 9.16
C LEU A 291 19.47 -14.23 8.33
N VAL A 292 18.90 -13.05 8.11
CA VAL A 292 17.72 -12.87 7.26
C VAL A 292 18.05 -13.14 5.79
N SER A 293 19.20 -12.69 5.28
CA SER A 293 19.65 -12.98 3.91
C SER A 293 19.89 -14.48 3.70
N PHE A 294 20.39 -15.17 4.73
CA PHE A 294 20.49 -16.64 4.76
C PHE A 294 19.11 -17.32 4.79
N LEU A 295 18.18 -16.85 5.62
CA LEU A 295 16.83 -17.39 5.73
C LEU A 295 15.95 -17.05 4.51
N ARG A 296 16.16 -15.91 3.84
CA ARG A 296 15.45 -15.49 2.61
C ARG A 296 15.61 -16.55 1.52
N ARG A 297 16.81 -17.11 1.35
CA ARG A 297 17.09 -18.16 0.37
C ARG A 297 16.33 -19.47 0.63
N HIS A 298 15.87 -19.68 1.86
CA HIS A 298 15.26 -20.95 2.30
C HIS A 298 13.77 -20.83 2.65
N ILE A 299 13.27 -19.63 2.97
CA ILE A 299 11.90 -19.41 3.51
C ILE A 299 11.06 -18.49 2.62
N LEU A 300 11.65 -17.50 1.94
CA LEU A 300 10.91 -16.57 1.09
C LEU A 300 10.94 -17.05 -0.36
N LYS A 301 9.77 -17.48 -0.87
CA LYS A 301 9.62 -17.93 -2.26
C LYS A 301 9.69 -16.79 -3.28
N VAL A 302 9.60 -15.53 -2.84
CA VAL A 302 9.57 -14.37 -3.73
C VAL A 302 10.95 -13.82 -4.04
N LYS A 303 11.21 -13.67 -5.35
CA LYS A 303 12.47 -13.15 -5.90
C LYS A 303 12.67 -11.67 -5.61
N PHE A 304 11.58 -10.90 -5.56
CA PHE A 304 11.57 -9.46 -5.40
C PHE A 304 10.76 -9.04 -4.17
N ILE A 305 11.08 -7.86 -3.61
CA ILE A 305 10.32 -7.27 -2.50
C ILE A 305 9.51 -6.04 -2.91
N SER A 306 9.99 -5.29 -3.91
CA SER A 306 9.32 -4.08 -4.39
C SER A 306 8.11 -4.45 -5.25
N LEU A 307 7.05 -3.65 -5.15
CA LEU A 307 5.87 -3.86 -5.99
C LEU A 307 6.21 -3.70 -7.47
N VAL A 308 7.12 -2.77 -7.81
CA VAL A 308 7.56 -2.54 -9.18
C VAL A 308 8.15 -3.81 -9.80
N ASN A 309 9.13 -4.44 -9.15
CA ASN A 309 9.76 -5.65 -9.67
C ASN A 309 8.83 -6.86 -9.63
N LEU A 310 7.96 -6.96 -8.63
CA LEU A 310 6.95 -8.02 -8.54
C LEU A 310 5.95 -7.94 -9.68
N ILE A 311 5.47 -6.74 -10.01
CA ILE A 311 4.54 -6.52 -11.13
C ILE A 311 5.23 -6.79 -12.46
N ALA A 312 6.46 -6.28 -12.66
CA ALA A 312 7.22 -6.49 -13.89
C ALA A 312 7.73 -7.94 -14.05
N GLY A 313 7.78 -8.73 -12.98
CA GLY A 313 8.34 -10.09 -12.99
C GLY A 313 9.85 -10.15 -13.21
N ARG A 314 10.55 -9.01 -13.17
CA ARG A 314 12.00 -8.85 -13.36
C ARG A 314 12.52 -7.66 -12.56
N GLU A 315 13.85 -7.53 -12.46
CA GLU A 315 14.48 -6.37 -11.83
C GLU A 315 14.35 -5.15 -12.76
N VAL A 316 13.54 -4.18 -12.35
CA VAL A 316 13.37 -2.83 -12.93
C VAL A 316 14.04 -1.80 -12.03
N VAL A 317 13.82 -1.91 -10.71
CA VAL A 317 14.45 -1.09 -9.68
C VAL A 317 15.43 -1.90 -8.87
N ARG A 318 16.55 -1.27 -8.49
CA ARG A 318 17.54 -1.94 -7.66
C ARG A 318 17.01 -2.08 -6.23
N GLU A 319 16.99 -3.31 -5.73
CA GLU A 319 16.60 -3.63 -4.35
C GLU A 319 17.84 -3.86 -3.49
N LEU A 320 18.15 -2.90 -2.62
CA LEU A 320 19.19 -2.97 -1.60
C LEU A 320 18.54 -3.39 -0.27
N VAL A 321 18.66 -4.67 0.07
CA VAL A 321 17.98 -5.31 1.19
C VAL A 321 19.00 -5.94 2.13
N ALA A 322 18.74 -5.89 3.43
CA ALA A 322 19.54 -6.55 4.45
C ALA A 322 21.03 -6.19 4.33
N ASP A 323 21.91 -7.15 4.06
CA ASP A 323 23.36 -6.95 3.97
C ASP A 323 23.81 -6.10 2.78
N THR A 324 22.95 -5.93 1.76
CA THR A 324 23.24 -5.10 0.58
C THR A 324 22.85 -3.64 0.76
N MET A 325 22.08 -3.30 1.80
CA MET A 325 21.72 -1.92 2.12
C MET A 325 22.86 -1.21 2.85
N THR A 326 23.90 -0.86 2.10
CA THR A 326 25.03 -0.06 2.61
C THR A 326 25.01 1.34 2.02
N VAL A 327 25.63 2.28 2.72
CA VAL A 327 25.79 3.68 2.25
C VAL A 327 26.48 3.72 0.89
N GLU A 328 27.50 2.88 0.70
CA GLU A 328 28.29 2.79 -0.52
C GLU A 328 27.44 2.27 -1.69
N ASN A 329 26.64 1.22 -1.47
CA ASN A 329 25.78 0.68 -2.52
C ASN A 329 24.66 1.66 -2.89
N MET A 330 24.05 2.33 -1.90
CA MET A 330 23.05 3.36 -2.16
C MET A 330 23.66 4.52 -2.95
N ARG A 331 24.85 4.99 -2.57
CA ARG A 331 25.56 6.06 -3.29
C ARG A 331 25.90 5.65 -4.71
N ALA A 332 26.48 4.47 -4.91
CA ALA A 332 26.84 3.99 -6.24
C ALA A 332 25.63 3.84 -7.16
N GLU A 333 24.49 3.45 -6.61
CA GLU A 333 23.25 3.33 -7.37
C GLU A 333 22.62 4.69 -7.68
N LEU A 334 22.61 5.63 -6.72
CA LEU A 334 22.21 7.02 -6.98
C LEU A 334 23.07 7.66 -8.08
N GLU A 335 24.38 7.47 -8.03
CA GLU A 335 25.31 7.99 -9.04
C GLU A 335 24.97 7.48 -10.44
N ARG A 336 24.63 6.19 -10.58
CA ARG A 336 24.18 5.63 -11.87
C ARG A 336 22.88 6.26 -12.33
N LEU A 337 21.90 6.44 -11.45
CA LEU A 337 20.59 7.01 -11.80
C LEU A 337 20.65 8.50 -12.15
N LEU A 338 21.57 9.24 -11.53
CA LEU A 338 21.77 10.67 -11.75
C LEU A 338 22.63 10.94 -12.99
N PHE A 339 23.67 10.15 -13.24
CA PHE A 339 24.71 10.50 -14.22
C PHE A 339 24.88 9.50 -15.37
N ARG A 340 24.15 8.37 -15.40
CA ARG A 340 24.14 7.44 -16.54
C ARG A 340 22.77 7.41 -17.19
N GLU A 341 22.62 8.15 -18.28
CA GLU A 341 21.35 8.32 -18.99
C GLU A 341 20.78 6.98 -19.50
N ASP A 342 21.62 6.08 -20.01
CA ASP A 342 21.18 4.77 -20.52
C ASP A 342 20.59 3.89 -19.39
N TYR A 343 21.20 3.94 -18.22
CA TYR A 343 20.76 3.22 -17.03
C TYR A 343 19.42 3.78 -16.53
N ARG A 344 19.32 5.11 -16.42
CA ARG A 344 18.09 5.81 -16.06
C ARG A 344 16.95 5.47 -17.03
N ARG A 345 17.21 5.52 -18.34
CA ARG A 345 16.21 5.24 -19.37
C ARG A 345 15.66 3.82 -19.29
N LYS A 346 16.52 2.81 -19.07
CA LYS A 346 16.08 1.41 -18.87
C LYS A 346 15.10 1.25 -17.71
N MET A 347 15.30 2.00 -16.62
CA MET A 347 14.38 1.99 -15.49
C MET A 347 13.03 2.63 -15.85
N LEU A 348 13.05 3.78 -16.54
CA LEU A 348 11.84 4.45 -17.00
C LEU A 348 11.05 3.60 -18.00
N ASP A 349 11.70 2.92 -18.93
CA ASP A 349 11.06 1.97 -19.84
C ASP A 349 10.39 0.81 -19.08
N GLY A 350 11.03 0.35 -17.99
CA GLY A 350 10.43 -0.63 -17.08
C GLY A 350 9.22 -0.09 -16.33
N TYR A 351 9.15 1.21 -16.04
CA TYR A 351 7.95 1.83 -15.47
C TYR A 351 6.80 1.88 -16.46
N GLU A 352 7.05 2.13 -17.75
CA GLU A 352 6.01 2.05 -18.78
C GLU A 352 5.45 0.63 -18.95
N GLU A 353 6.32 -0.38 -18.89
CA GLU A 353 5.89 -1.79 -18.85
C GLU A 353 5.01 -2.07 -17.63
N MET A 354 5.46 -1.67 -16.44
CA MET A 354 4.75 -1.84 -15.19
C MET A 354 3.37 -1.15 -15.20
N ALA A 355 3.31 0.11 -15.66
CA ALA A 355 2.07 0.87 -15.75
C ALA A 355 1.06 0.21 -16.71
N ARG A 356 1.54 -0.33 -17.85
CA ARG A 356 0.69 -1.08 -18.78
C ARG A 356 0.16 -2.38 -18.18
N LEU A 357 0.94 -3.08 -17.36
CA LEU A 357 0.50 -4.28 -16.65
C LEU A 357 -0.53 -3.98 -15.56
N LEU A 358 -0.44 -2.81 -14.92
CA LEU A 358 -1.43 -2.32 -13.98
C LEU A 358 -2.74 -1.89 -14.65
N GLY A 359 -2.67 -1.47 -15.90
CA GLY A 359 -3.82 -0.94 -16.63
C GLY A 359 -4.22 0.47 -16.17
N PRO A 360 -5.32 1.00 -16.73
CA PRO A 360 -5.77 2.36 -16.44
C PRO A 360 -6.39 2.48 -15.04
N ALA A 361 -6.50 3.72 -14.56
CA ALA A 361 -7.31 4.04 -13.40
C ALA A 361 -8.76 3.57 -13.57
N GLY A 362 -9.38 3.17 -12.48
CA GLY A 362 -10.76 2.69 -12.41
C GLY A 362 -10.94 1.51 -11.46
N ALA A 363 -9.99 1.22 -10.58
CA ALA A 363 -10.01 -0.01 -9.79
C ALA A 363 -11.29 -0.17 -8.94
N PRO A 364 -11.75 0.85 -8.22
CA PRO A 364 -13.01 0.78 -7.47
C PRO A 364 -14.23 0.55 -8.37
N ARG A 365 -14.28 1.17 -9.56
CA ARG A 365 -15.39 1.01 -10.52
C ARG A 365 -15.43 -0.38 -11.13
N HIS A 366 -14.28 -0.92 -11.54
CA HIS A 366 -14.21 -2.29 -12.05
C HIS A 366 -14.63 -3.31 -10.99
N ALA A 367 -14.19 -3.12 -9.74
CA ALA A 367 -14.59 -3.95 -8.61
C ALA A 367 -16.10 -3.88 -8.36
N ALA A 368 -16.66 -2.67 -8.23
CA ALA A 368 -18.09 -2.46 -8.00
C ALA A 368 -18.95 -3.12 -9.09
N ARG A 369 -18.62 -2.89 -10.37
CA ARG A 369 -19.34 -3.48 -11.50
C ARG A 369 -19.32 -4.99 -11.48
N GLU A 370 -18.14 -5.61 -11.27
CA GLU A 370 -18.05 -7.07 -11.26
C GLU A 370 -18.76 -7.67 -10.04
N MET A 371 -18.67 -7.03 -8.87
CA MET A 371 -19.41 -7.45 -7.66
C MET A 371 -20.93 -7.40 -7.89
N VAL A 372 -21.47 -6.28 -8.39
CA VAL A 372 -22.91 -6.12 -8.67
C VAL A 372 -23.39 -7.15 -9.69
N LYS A 373 -22.59 -7.40 -10.74
CA LYS A 373 -22.88 -8.40 -11.76
C LYS A 373 -22.92 -9.83 -11.20
N LEU A 374 -22.05 -10.17 -10.26
CA LEU A 374 -22.01 -11.48 -9.62
C LEU A 374 -23.19 -11.70 -8.66
N LEU A 375 -23.64 -10.64 -7.97
CA LEU A 375 -24.79 -10.70 -7.04
C LEU A 375 -26.15 -10.77 -7.74
N LYS A 376 -26.24 -10.30 -9.00
CA LYS A 376 -27.48 -10.34 -9.81
C LYS A 376 -27.70 -11.67 -10.54
N LYS A 377 -26.74 -12.60 -10.49
CA LYS A 377 -26.86 -13.95 -11.07
C LYS A 377 -27.48 -14.90 -10.06
#